data_AF-A0AA36C3D4-F1
#
_entry.id   AF-A0AA36C3D4-F1
#
_cell.length_a   1.000
_cell.length_b   1.000
_cell.length_c   1.000
_cell.angle_alpha   90.00
_cell.angle_beta   90.00
_cell.angle_gamma   90.00
#
_symmetry.space_group_name_H-M   'P 1'
#
loop_
_entity.id
_entity.type
_entity.pdbx_description
1 polymer ?
#
loop_
_entity_poly.entity_id
_entity_poly.type
_entity_poly.pdbx_seq_one_letter_code
_entity_poly.pdbx_strand_id
1 'polypeptide(L)'
;MHLTPRELDKLTILMLADVALRRKAKAALEGAREGTDTFEEIMADASHALTVDDDDGRALQDGKQIDEEGFRRREESAGRRIRVADEPIELNEAVPVWEVNRALSFDREQSFGLAPHIPAGTAVRFEPGDEKVSFGVTTGDQIRLGNTDLYIEVEEDLRTIGDESIYGGGKTLRDGMGQDPESCSIDGALDLVITNVVIVVMQIHRCRQGRRTDDPSLPPASIRTCTSCHHSRRYHALSGGVTTLIGGGIGPTDGTNGTTITSGIWNMEMMLKANEGLPVNVCMLGKGNSSGHQSLVEQIKAGAAGLKVAIHTDTLNEAGYVEDTIAAFEGRTIHTYHSEGAGGHAPDILRVTGEDNVLPASTNPTLPYGINTQAELFDMIMVCQ
;
A
#
# COMPACT_ATOMS: atom_id res chain seq x y z
N MET A 1 31.09 -7.53 22.83
CA MET A 1 31.10 -8.20 21.51
C MET A 1 31.26 -7.24 20.32
N HIS A 2 31.27 -5.89 20.48
CA HIS A 2 31.50 -4.94 19.37
C HIS A 2 30.81 -5.31 18.05
N LEU A 3 29.56 -5.76 18.12
CA LEU A 3 28.82 -6.23 16.96
C LEU A 3 28.49 -5.04 16.05
N THR A 4 28.69 -5.24 14.75
CA THR A 4 28.23 -4.32 13.71
C THR A 4 26.70 -4.39 13.57
N PRO A 5 26.03 -3.35 13.03
CA PRO A 5 24.59 -3.39 12.79
C PRO A 5 24.15 -4.61 11.97
N ARG A 6 24.92 -4.98 10.94
CA ARG A 6 24.65 -6.16 10.10
C ARG A 6 24.72 -7.48 10.88
N GLU A 7 25.61 -7.59 11.86
CA GLU A 7 25.72 -8.77 12.71
C GLU A 7 24.54 -8.87 13.68
N LEU A 8 24.04 -7.74 14.16
CA LEU A 8 22.82 -7.68 14.99
C LEU A 8 21.56 -8.08 14.21
N ASP A 9 21.44 -7.64 12.95
CA ASP A 9 20.35 -8.06 12.06
C ASP A 9 20.37 -9.57 11.81
N LYS A 10 21.55 -10.13 11.51
CA LYS A 10 21.73 -11.57 11.33
C LYS A 10 21.38 -12.36 12.58
N LEU A 11 21.73 -11.85 13.77
CA LEU A 11 21.35 -12.49 15.03
C LEU A 11 19.82 -12.52 15.20
N THR A 12 19.13 -11.43 14.83
CA THR A 12 17.66 -11.36 14.87
C THR A 12 17.02 -12.34 13.91
N ILE A 13 17.56 -12.46 12.68
CA ILE A 13 17.12 -13.46 11.70
C ILE A 13 17.32 -14.88 12.23
N LEU A 14 18.44 -15.16 12.90
CA LEU A 14 18.68 -16.47 13.53
C LEU A 14 17.70 -16.77 14.67
N MET A 15 17.38 -15.77 15.50
CA MET A 15 16.35 -15.92 16.55
C MET A 15 14.97 -16.19 15.95
N LEU A 16 14.60 -15.49 14.87
CA LEU A 16 13.35 -15.75 14.15
C LEU A 16 13.34 -17.15 13.54
N ALA A 17 14.46 -17.60 12.95
CA ALA A 17 14.57 -18.97 12.44
C ALA A 17 14.43 -20.01 13.56
N ASP A 18 14.90 -19.73 14.79
CA ASP A 18 14.72 -20.63 15.93
C ASP A 18 13.25 -20.73 16.37
N VAL A 19 12.48 -19.64 16.23
CA VAL A 19 11.04 -19.60 16.52
C VAL A 19 10.21 -20.18 15.36
N ALA A 20 10.60 -19.94 14.11
CA ALA A 20 9.81 -20.23 12.91
C ALA A 20 10.16 -21.58 12.23
N LEU A 21 11.38 -22.11 12.39
CA LEU A 21 11.86 -23.22 11.56
C LEU A 21 12.30 -24.46 12.35
N ARG A 22 11.82 -25.60 11.85
CA ARG A 22 12.28 -26.96 12.10
C ARG A 22 13.78 -27.07 11.78
N ARG A 23 14.49 -27.97 12.47
CA ARG A 23 15.97 -28.19 12.52
C ARG A 23 16.82 -27.99 11.23
N LYS A 24 16.24 -28.05 10.01
CA LYS A 24 16.96 -28.07 8.73
C LYS A 24 17.37 -26.69 8.18
N ALA A 25 16.50 -25.67 8.24
CA ALA A 25 16.87 -24.34 7.76
C ALA A 25 17.90 -23.65 8.67
N LYS A 26 17.85 -23.98 9.96
CA LYS A 26 18.90 -23.64 10.94
C LYS A 26 20.23 -24.30 10.56
N ALA A 27 20.22 -25.58 10.21
CA ALA A 27 21.41 -26.31 9.78
C ALA A 27 22.08 -25.69 8.54
N ALA A 28 21.32 -25.22 7.55
CA ALA A 28 21.88 -24.54 6.37
C ALA A 28 22.57 -23.19 6.72
N LEU A 29 22.00 -22.42 7.65
CA LEU A 29 22.61 -21.17 8.15
C LEU A 29 23.84 -21.44 9.03
N GLU A 30 23.84 -22.53 9.78
CA GLU A 30 24.97 -22.97 10.61
C GLU A 30 26.11 -23.55 9.75
N GLY A 31 25.83 -24.37 8.73
CA GLY A 31 26.81 -24.89 7.77
C GLY A 31 27.49 -23.79 6.96
N ALA A 32 26.73 -22.79 6.51
CA ALA A 32 27.28 -21.57 5.88
C ALA A 32 28.20 -20.77 6.81
N ARG A 33 27.95 -20.81 8.12
CA ARG A 33 28.77 -20.13 9.14
C ARG A 33 30.03 -20.93 9.46
N GLU A 34 29.95 -22.25 9.49
CA GLU A 34 31.08 -23.16 9.76
C GLU A 34 31.99 -23.33 8.53
N GLY A 35 31.53 -22.92 7.35
CA GLY A 35 32.29 -22.99 6.10
C GLY A 35 32.44 -24.42 5.57
N THR A 36 31.58 -25.32 6.01
CA THR A 36 31.57 -26.74 5.63
C THR A 36 30.92 -26.98 4.28
N ASP A 37 30.01 -26.08 3.89
CA ASP A 37 29.18 -26.22 2.68
C ASP A 37 29.50 -25.10 1.69
N THR A 38 29.57 -25.46 0.41
CA THR A 38 29.68 -24.53 -0.70
C THR A 38 28.36 -23.79 -0.95
N PHE A 39 28.41 -22.66 -1.67
CA PHE A 39 27.21 -21.92 -2.05
C PHE A 39 26.19 -22.80 -2.80
N GLU A 40 26.67 -23.69 -3.66
CA GLU A 40 25.83 -24.60 -4.45
C GLU A 40 25.12 -25.64 -3.56
N GLU A 41 25.83 -26.18 -2.56
CA GLU A 41 25.28 -27.11 -1.56
C GLU A 41 24.22 -26.41 -0.69
N ILE A 42 24.49 -25.19 -0.24
CA ILE A 42 23.52 -24.39 0.55
C ILE A 42 22.24 -24.11 -0.27
N MET A 43 22.37 -23.77 -1.55
CA MET A 43 21.23 -23.51 -2.42
C MET A 43 20.40 -24.78 -2.69
N ALA A 44 21.07 -25.94 -2.84
CA ALA A 44 20.41 -27.23 -2.98
C ALA A 44 19.65 -27.62 -1.70
N ASP A 45 20.29 -27.53 -0.53
CA ASP A 45 19.67 -27.89 0.75
C ASP A 45 18.50 -26.97 1.12
N ALA A 46 18.60 -25.67 0.80
CA ALA A 46 17.51 -24.71 1.01
C ALA A 46 16.24 -25.10 0.24
N SER A 47 16.37 -25.63 -0.98
CA SER A 47 15.23 -26.05 -1.81
C SER A 47 14.46 -27.26 -1.25
N HIS A 48 15.09 -28.02 -0.35
CA HIS A 48 14.50 -29.20 0.30
C HIS A 48 14.10 -28.95 1.77
N ALA A 49 14.29 -27.74 2.27
CA ALA A 49 14.05 -27.40 3.67
C ALA A 49 12.55 -27.29 4.02
N LEU A 50 11.70 -27.00 3.03
CA LEU A 50 10.24 -26.85 3.16
C LEU A 50 9.56 -27.73 2.11
N THR A 51 8.75 -28.70 2.54
CA THR A 51 7.98 -29.57 1.63
C THR A 51 6.50 -29.16 1.66
N VAL A 52 5.84 -29.25 0.50
CA VAL A 52 4.45 -28.82 0.24
C VAL A 52 3.39 -29.64 1.00
N ASP A 53 3.78 -30.66 1.78
CA ASP A 53 2.89 -31.46 2.64
C ASP A 53 2.49 -30.77 3.96
N ASP A 54 2.98 -29.55 4.22
CA ASP A 54 2.44 -28.69 5.27
C ASP A 54 1.26 -27.89 4.65
N ASP A 55 0.03 -28.10 5.15
CA ASP A 55 -1.32 -27.77 4.61
C ASP A 55 -1.61 -26.38 3.96
N ASP A 56 -0.63 -25.49 3.81
CA ASP A 56 -0.81 -24.11 3.31
C ASP A 56 -0.53 -23.92 1.81
N GLY A 57 -0.12 -24.98 1.09
CA GLY A 57 0.33 -24.91 -0.31
C GLY A 57 -0.76 -24.70 -1.39
N ARG A 58 -2.04 -24.61 -1.03
CA ARG A 58 -3.14 -24.58 -2.03
C ARG A 58 -3.46 -23.20 -2.62
N ALA A 59 -2.83 -22.11 -2.17
CA ALA A 59 -3.31 -20.76 -2.49
C ALA A 59 -2.72 -20.11 -3.77
N LEU A 60 -1.83 -20.76 -4.54
CA LEU A 60 -1.09 -20.09 -5.61
C LEU A 60 -1.32 -20.61 -7.04
N GLN A 61 -2.15 -21.64 -7.26
CA GLN A 61 -2.29 -22.24 -8.61
C GLN A 61 -3.53 -21.84 -9.41
N ASP A 62 -4.56 -21.23 -8.81
CA ASP A 62 -5.84 -20.96 -9.51
C ASP A 62 -5.95 -19.55 -10.15
N GLY A 63 -4.82 -18.90 -10.44
CA GLY A 63 -4.79 -17.47 -10.79
C GLY A 63 -4.68 -17.08 -12.27
N LYS A 64 -4.75 -18.00 -13.24
CA LYS A 64 -4.73 -17.66 -14.68
C LYS A 64 -5.54 -18.63 -15.52
N GLN A 65 -6.78 -18.28 -15.86
CA GLN A 65 -7.39 -18.72 -17.12
C GLN A 65 -7.21 -17.59 -18.12
N ILE A 66 -6.17 -17.72 -18.95
CA ILE A 66 -5.98 -16.85 -20.11
C ILE A 66 -6.76 -17.50 -21.26
N ASP A 67 -7.66 -16.75 -21.89
CA ASP A 67 -8.35 -17.18 -23.11
C ASP A 67 -7.33 -17.29 -24.26
N GLU A 68 -6.92 -18.53 -24.57
CA GLU A 68 -5.94 -18.84 -25.62
C GLU A 68 -6.47 -18.57 -27.05
N GLU A 69 -7.79 -18.40 -27.24
CA GLU A 69 -8.41 -18.38 -28.58
C GLU A 69 -8.25 -17.04 -29.31
N GLY A 70 -8.07 -15.93 -28.59
CA GLY A 70 -7.77 -14.61 -29.15
C GLY A 70 -6.33 -14.45 -29.69
N PHE A 71 -5.40 -15.31 -29.25
CA PHE A 71 -3.96 -15.20 -29.49
C PHE A 71 -3.54 -15.60 -30.91
N ARG A 72 -4.25 -16.53 -31.55
CA ARG A 72 -3.83 -17.15 -32.84
C ARG A 72 -4.01 -16.30 -34.11
N ARG A 73 -4.58 -15.09 -34.04
CA ARG A 73 -5.09 -14.40 -35.24
C ARG A 73 -4.25 -13.26 -35.84
N ARG A 74 -3.00 -13.03 -35.42
CA ARG A 74 -2.18 -11.92 -35.96
C ARG A 74 -0.70 -12.25 -36.22
N GLU A 75 -0.41 -13.45 -36.69
CA GLU A 75 0.99 -13.88 -36.98
C GLU A 75 1.41 -13.77 -38.46
N GLU A 76 0.60 -13.20 -39.34
CA GLU A 76 0.95 -13.09 -40.76
C GLU A 76 1.14 -11.64 -41.18
N SER A 77 2.36 -11.11 -41.07
CA SER A 77 2.88 -10.01 -41.91
C SER A 77 4.41 -9.83 -41.80
N ALA A 78 5.11 -10.22 -42.89
CA ALA A 78 6.42 -9.73 -43.36
C ALA A 78 7.70 -9.97 -42.52
N GLY A 79 8.27 -11.17 -42.60
CA GLY A 79 9.62 -11.46 -42.12
C GLY A 79 10.75 -11.02 -43.08
N ARG A 80 11.80 -10.38 -42.55
CA ARG A 80 13.14 -10.26 -43.19
C ARG A 80 14.21 -10.77 -42.22
N ARG A 81 15.14 -11.59 -42.72
CA ARG A 81 16.13 -12.35 -41.94
C ARG A 81 17.37 -11.50 -41.60
N ILE A 82 17.72 -11.42 -40.31
CA ILE A 82 18.96 -10.80 -39.80
C ILE A 82 20.03 -11.89 -39.63
N ARG A 83 21.30 -11.62 -40.00
CA ARG A 83 22.43 -12.56 -39.87
C ARG A 83 23.44 -12.01 -38.85
N VAL A 84 23.81 -12.84 -37.87
CA VAL A 84 24.73 -12.50 -36.75
C VAL A 84 26.14 -12.97 -37.07
N ALA A 85 27.15 -12.15 -36.75
CA ALA A 85 28.56 -12.47 -36.92
C ALA A 85 29.21 -12.75 -35.55
N ASP A 86 29.62 -14.00 -35.36
CA ASP A 86 30.61 -14.59 -34.43
C ASP A 86 30.52 -14.34 -32.91
N GLU A 87 29.75 -13.37 -32.40
CA GLU A 87 29.48 -13.16 -30.96
C GLU A 87 27.98 -12.94 -30.67
N PRO A 88 27.47 -13.29 -29.47
CA PRO A 88 26.07 -13.09 -29.12
C PRO A 88 25.74 -11.59 -29.02
N ILE A 89 24.76 -11.15 -29.81
CA ILE A 89 24.24 -9.78 -29.81
C ILE A 89 22.78 -9.83 -29.38
N GLU A 90 22.47 -9.14 -28.28
CA GLU A 90 21.12 -9.04 -27.73
C GLU A 90 20.47 -7.74 -28.22
N LEU A 91 19.29 -7.85 -28.83
CA LEU A 91 18.55 -6.73 -29.41
C LEU A 91 17.29 -6.47 -28.61
N ASN A 92 17.11 -5.24 -28.16
CA ASN A 92 15.95 -4.85 -27.38
C ASN A 92 14.84 -4.20 -28.25
N GLU A 93 13.57 -4.28 -27.81
CA GLU A 93 12.40 -3.85 -28.58
C GLU A 93 12.42 -2.38 -29.00
N ALA A 94 12.98 -1.51 -28.17
CA ALA A 94 12.91 -0.07 -28.37
C ALA A 94 14.16 0.48 -29.05
N VAL A 95 15.13 -0.38 -29.38
CA VAL A 95 16.37 0.06 -30.03
C VAL A 95 16.07 0.38 -31.49
N PRO A 96 16.37 1.60 -31.96
CA PRO A 96 16.37 1.92 -33.37
C PRO A 96 17.16 0.87 -34.18
N VAL A 97 16.50 0.14 -35.08
CA VAL A 97 17.12 -0.98 -35.81
C VAL A 97 18.34 -0.51 -36.59
N TRP A 98 18.37 0.74 -37.05
CA TRP A 98 19.51 1.31 -37.78
C TRP A 98 20.74 1.60 -36.91
N GLU A 99 20.61 1.73 -35.59
CA GLU A 99 21.69 2.04 -34.64
C GLU A 99 22.33 0.81 -33.99
N VAL A 100 21.76 -0.37 -34.24
CA VAL A 100 22.25 -1.63 -33.66
C VAL A 100 23.68 -1.96 -34.11
N ASN A 101 24.36 -2.82 -33.34
CA ASN A 101 25.76 -3.21 -33.55
C ASN A 101 26.09 -3.47 -35.03
N ARG A 102 27.22 -2.91 -35.52
CA ARG A 102 27.69 -3.04 -36.91
C ARG A 102 27.99 -4.48 -37.33
N ALA A 103 28.16 -5.39 -36.37
CA ALA A 103 28.31 -6.83 -36.62
C ALA A 103 27.01 -7.51 -37.10
N LEU A 104 25.85 -6.84 -36.99
CA LEU A 104 24.58 -7.29 -37.57
C LEU A 104 24.43 -6.79 -39.01
N SER A 105 24.19 -7.72 -39.95
CA SER A 105 24.04 -7.43 -41.38
C SER A 105 22.57 -7.46 -41.81
N PHE A 106 22.06 -6.31 -42.23
CA PHE A 106 20.72 -6.06 -42.80
C PHE A 106 20.75 -4.70 -43.53
N ASP A 107 19.68 -4.36 -44.25
CA ASP A 107 19.55 -3.09 -44.98
C ASP A 107 19.28 -1.92 -44.01
N ARG A 108 20.30 -1.08 -43.76
CA ARG A 108 20.21 0.00 -42.78
C ARG A 108 19.39 1.19 -43.25
N GLU A 109 19.44 1.54 -44.52
CA GLU A 109 18.65 2.65 -45.08
C GLU A 109 17.15 2.36 -44.99
N GLN A 110 16.74 1.12 -45.25
CA GLN A 110 15.34 0.71 -45.11
C GLN A 110 14.89 0.52 -43.67
N SER A 111 15.83 0.46 -42.71
CA SER A 111 15.53 0.31 -41.28
C SER A 111 15.41 1.62 -40.52
N PHE A 112 15.67 2.76 -41.18
CA PHE A 112 15.63 4.09 -40.56
C PHE A 112 14.21 4.44 -40.09
N GLY A 113 14.06 4.80 -38.82
CA GLY A 113 12.77 5.04 -38.17
C GLY A 113 12.04 3.79 -37.64
N LEU A 114 12.58 2.58 -37.80
CA LEU A 114 11.97 1.33 -37.35
C LEU A 114 12.59 0.76 -36.07
N ALA A 115 11.76 0.17 -35.21
CA ALA A 115 12.14 -0.61 -34.03
C ALA A 115 11.67 -2.09 -34.19
N PRO A 116 12.31 -3.08 -33.54
CA PRO A 116 11.85 -4.46 -33.58
C PRO A 116 10.41 -4.62 -33.06
N HIS A 117 9.55 -5.32 -33.80
CA HIS A 117 8.18 -5.61 -33.37
C HIS A 117 8.13 -6.84 -32.46
N ILE A 118 8.50 -6.64 -31.19
CA ILE A 118 8.58 -7.64 -30.12
C ILE A 118 8.01 -7.05 -28.81
N PRO A 119 7.58 -7.85 -27.82
CA PRO A 119 6.94 -7.34 -26.60
C PRO A 119 7.80 -6.35 -25.83
N ALA A 120 7.19 -5.33 -25.21
CA ALA A 120 7.92 -4.33 -24.45
C ALA A 120 8.66 -4.88 -23.24
N GLY A 121 9.84 -4.33 -22.99
CA GLY A 121 10.74 -4.78 -21.94
C GLY A 121 11.33 -6.17 -22.19
N THR A 122 11.40 -6.63 -23.44
CA THR A 122 12.04 -7.89 -23.83
C THR A 122 13.17 -7.64 -24.80
N ALA A 123 14.27 -8.34 -24.56
CA ALA A 123 15.38 -8.35 -25.50
C ALA A 123 15.46 -9.73 -26.13
N VAL A 124 15.59 -9.77 -27.45
CA VAL A 124 15.77 -11.01 -28.20
C VAL A 124 17.24 -11.37 -28.19
N ARG A 125 17.54 -12.45 -27.46
CA ARG A 125 18.73 -13.27 -27.65
C ARG A 125 18.32 -14.43 -28.55
N PHE A 126 18.83 -14.45 -29.78
CA PHE A 126 18.43 -15.46 -30.77
C PHE A 126 19.14 -16.80 -30.50
N GLU A 127 18.38 -17.80 -30.04
CA GLU A 127 18.71 -19.24 -30.11
C GLU A 127 17.57 -19.98 -30.86
N PRO A 128 17.80 -21.11 -31.55
CA PRO A 128 16.77 -21.76 -32.37
C PRO A 128 15.63 -22.37 -31.53
N GLY A 129 14.40 -21.84 -31.66
CA GLY A 129 13.16 -22.48 -31.16
C GLY A 129 12.50 -21.85 -29.93
N ASP A 130 12.93 -20.67 -29.46
CA ASP A 130 12.35 -20.01 -28.30
C ASP A 130 11.14 -19.10 -28.65
N GLU A 131 10.09 -19.17 -27.84
CA GLU A 131 8.96 -18.23 -27.81
C GLU A 131 8.70 -17.81 -26.36
N LYS A 132 8.63 -16.50 -26.06
CA LYS A 132 8.38 -15.97 -24.70
C LYS A 132 7.57 -14.69 -24.77
N VAL A 133 6.50 -14.61 -23.98
CA VAL A 133 5.74 -13.38 -23.73
C VAL A 133 5.26 -13.35 -22.29
N SER A 134 5.38 -12.20 -21.62
CA SER A 134 4.74 -11.93 -20.34
C SER A 134 4.16 -10.53 -20.40
N PHE A 135 2.84 -10.43 -20.41
CA PHE A 135 2.15 -9.18 -20.09
C PHE A 135 1.71 -9.21 -18.63
N GLY A 136 1.81 -8.05 -17.97
CA GLY A 136 1.14 -7.82 -16.70
C GLY A 136 -0.38 -7.80 -16.87
N VAL A 137 -1.10 -7.69 -15.75
CA VAL A 137 -2.57 -7.60 -15.72
C VAL A 137 -3.07 -6.44 -16.61
N THR A 138 -4.13 -6.65 -17.38
CA THR A 138 -4.76 -5.66 -18.27
C THR A 138 -6.30 -5.69 -18.16
N THR A 139 -7.00 -4.88 -18.95
CA THR A 139 -8.47 -4.74 -18.89
C THR A 139 -9.19 -6.09 -18.98
N GLY A 140 -10.12 -6.33 -18.05
CA GLY A 140 -10.89 -7.56 -17.94
C GLY A 140 -10.23 -8.67 -17.11
N ASP A 141 -8.94 -8.56 -16.80
CA ASP A 141 -8.29 -9.49 -15.88
C ASP A 141 -8.75 -9.24 -14.43
N GLN A 142 -8.82 -10.32 -13.64
CA GLN A 142 -9.18 -10.27 -12.24
C GLN A 142 -7.98 -10.55 -11.33
N ILE A 143 -7.84 -9.77 -10.26
CA ILE A 143 -6.81 -9.92 -9.24
C ILE A 143 -7.47 -10.23 -7.90
N ARG A 144 -7.02 -11.31 -7.24
CA ARG A 144 -7.41 -11.63 -5.87
C ARG A 144 -6.69 -10.70 -4.88
N LEU A 145 -7.42 -10.14 -3.93
CA LEU A 145 -6.83 -9.28 -2.89
C LEU A 145 -6.22 -10.12 -1.77
N GLY A 146 -4.91 -10.36 -1.83
CA GLY A 146 -4.19 -11.15 -0.83
C GLY A 146 -4.73 -12.57 -0.73
N ASN A 147 -4.98 -13.05 0.49
CA ASN A 147 -5.58 -14.35 0.78
C ASN A 147 -7.11 -14.27 1.02
N THR A 148 -7.76 -13.17 0.64
CA THR A 148 -9.21 -12.99 0.79
C THR A 148 -9.97 -13.56 -0.39
N ASP A 149 -11.27 -13.78 -0.27
CA ASP A 149 -12.11 -14.19 -1.42
C ASP A 149 -12.65 -12.99 -2.23
N LEU A 150 -11.97 -11.84 -2.13
CA LEU A 150 -12.30 -10.64 -2.90
C LEU A 150 -11.46 -10.59 -4.16
N TYR A 151 -12.12 -10.30 -5.28
CA TYR A 151 -11.52 -10.13 -6.59
C TYR A 151 -11.84 -8.73 -7.10
N ILE A 152 -10.83 -8.06 -7.65
CA ILE A 152 -10.99 -6.81 -8.38
C ILE A 152 -10.78 -7.07 -9.86
N GLU A 153 -11.52 -6.37 -10.71
CA GLU A 153 -11.37 -6.43 -12.16
C GLU A 153 -10.74 -5.13 -12.65
N VAL A 154 -9.83 -5.21 -13.61
CA VAL A 154 -9.26 -4.01 -14.24
C VAL A 154 -10.28 -3.45 -15.23
N GLU A 155 -10.88 -2.31 -14.89
CA GLU A 155 -11.90 -1.66 -15.71
C GLU A 155 -11.33 -0.97 -16.96
N GLU A 156 -10.13 -0.42 -16.85
CA GLU A 156 -9.48 0.37 -17.90
C GLU A 156 -7.95 0.23 -17.81
N ASP A 157 -7.29 0.09 -18.97
CA ASP A 157 -5.83 0.10 -19.10
C ASP A 157 -5.44 1.28 -19.99
N LEU A 158 -4.71 2.25 -19.41
CA LEU A 158 -4.26 3.46 -20.11
C LEU A 158 -3.01 3.23 -20.96
N ARG A 159 -2.43 2.03 -20.93
CA ARG A 159 -1.22 1.71 -21.70
C ARG A 159 -1.58 1.45 -23.16
N THR A 160 -0.62 1.75 -24.02
CA THR A 160 -0.61 1.20 -25.38
C THR A 160 0.16 -0.11 -25.37
N ILE A 161 -0.51 -1.22 -25.70
CA ILE A 161 0.11 -2.55 -25.69
C ILE A 161 1.28 -2.58 -26.67
N GLY A 162 2.46 -2.96 -26.18
CA GLY A 162 3.72 -2.97 -26.93
C GLY A 162 4.60 -1.73 -26.73
N ASP A 163 4.11 -0.68 -26.07
CA ASP A 163 4.86 0.54 -25.75
C ASP A 163 4.94 0.78 -24.23
N GLU A 164 4.98 -0.31 -23.46
CA GLU A 164 5.00 -0.24 -22.01
C GLU A 164 6.32 0.34 -21.47
N SER A 165 6.20 1.28 -20.52
CA SER A 165 7.35 1.88 -19.85
C SER A 165 7.97 0.90 -18.85
N ILE A 166 9.10 0.29 -19.20
CA ILE A 166 9.80 -0.73 -18.43
C ILE A 166 11.25 -0.28 -18.27
N TYR A 167 11.69 -0.19 -17.02
CA TYR A 167 13.04 0.21 -16.68
C TYR A 167 13.94 -1.01 -16.49
N GLY A 168 15.19 -0.92 -16.97
CA GLY A 168 16.19 -1.96 -16.80
C GLY A 168 17.25 -1.98 -17.92
N GLY A 169 18.29 -2.78 -17.72
CA GLY A 169 19.31 -2.99 -18.75
C GLY A 169 18.69 -3.58 -20.00
N GLY A 170 18.78 -2.85 -21.12
CA GLY A 170 18.17 -3.26 -22.38
C GLY A 170 16.64 -3.32 -22.31
N LYS A 171 15.99 -2.28 -21.77
CA LYS A 171 14.51 -2.11 -21.73
C LYS A 171 14.08 -0.79 -22.40
N THR A 172 12.79 -0.47 -22.35
CA THR A 172 12.18 0.67 -23.05
C THR A 172 12.62 2.03 -22.49
N LEU A 173 12.72 2.18 -21.17
CA LEU A 173 13.11 3.45 -20.53
C LEU A 173 14.63 3.67 -20.58
N ARG A 174 15.12 4.15 -21.73
CA ARG A 174 16.50 4.55 -21.97
C ARG A 174 16.55 5.81 -22.84
N ASP A 175 17.68 6.52 -22.73
CA ASP A 175 17.96 7.75 -23.46
C ASP A 175 17.70 7.58 -24.97
N GLY A 176 16.88 8.46 -25.55
CA GLY A 176 16.49 8.43 -26.97
C GLY A 176 15.46 7.37 -27.34
N MET A 177 14.89 6.66 -26.36
CA MET A 177 13.83 5.65 -26.53
C MET A 177 12.57 6.09 -25.77
N GLY A 178 12.14 5.34 -24.75
CA GLY A 178 11.06 5.75 -23.86
C GLY A 178 11.43 6.88 -22.89
N GLN A 179 12.71 7.25 -22.80
CA GLN A 179 13.16 8.46 -22.10
C GLN A 179 13.51 9.53 -23.12
N ASP A 180 12.73 10.63 -23.11
CA ASP A 180 12.96 11.77 -23.98
C ASP A 180 14.28 12.50 -23.62
N PRO A 181 15.23 12.62 -24.55
CA PRO A 181 16.51 13.30 -24.30
C PRO A 181 16.42 14.83 -24.34
N GLU A 182 15.33 15.41 -24.85
CA GLU A 182 15.22 16.86 -25.06
C GLU A 182 14.52 17.58 -23.90
N SER A 183 13.52 16.95 -23.28
CA SER A 183 12.72 17.57 -22.21
C SER A 183 13.53 17.83 -20.94
N CYS A 184 13.46 19.05 -20.42
CA CYS A 184 14.02 19.42 -19.12
C CYS A 184 12.92 19.57 -18.05
N SER A 185 13.32 19.70 -16.78
CA SER A 185 12.35 19.88 -15.67
C SER A 185 11.46 21.11 -15.85
N ILE A 186 11.97 22.18 -16.45
CA ILE A 186 11.18 23.40 -16.76
C ILE A 186 10.13 23.16 -17.85
N ASP A 187 10.34 22.18 -18.71
CA ASP A 187 9.44 21.81 -19.80
C ASP A 187 8.38 20.78 -19.36
N GLY A 188 8.46 20.33 -18.10
CA GLY A 188 7.50 19.40 -17.50
C GLY A 188 7.98 17.94 -17.45
N ALA A 189 9.29 17.68 -17.60
CA ALA A 189 9.83 16.35 -17.33
C ALA A 189 9.48 15.90 -15.91
N LEU A 190 8.99 14.67 -15.76
CA LEU A 190 8.53 14.11 -14.49
C LEU A 190 9.71 13.78 -13.56
N ASP A 191 9.60 14.13 -12.28
CA ASP A 191 10.62 13.79 -11.26
C ASP A 191 10.69 12.28 -10.97
N LEU A 192 9.54 11.60 -11.01
CA LEU A 192 9.39 10.17 -10.76
C LEU A 192 8.20 9.62 -11.55
N VAL A 193 8.38 8.45 -12.15
CA VAL A 193 7.30 7.69 -12.80
C VAL A 193 7.24 6.31 -12.14
N ILE A 194 6.06 5.92 -11.67
CA ILE A 194 5.78 4.55 -11.24
C ILE A 194 5.06 3.86 -12.40
N THR A 195 5.73 2.93 -13.05
CA THR A 195 5.22 2.32 -14.29
C THR A 195 4.40 1.06 -14.02
N ASN A 196 3.44 0.78 -14.91
CA ASN A 196 2.65 -0.46 -14.91
C ASN A 196 1.93 -0.76 -13.58
N VAL A 197 1.35 0.27 -12.97
CA VAL A 197 0.60 0.14 -11.71
C VAL A 197 -0.87 -0.15 -11.97
N VAL A 198 -1.42 -1.10 -11.21
CA VAL A 198 -2.89 -1.24 -11.08
C VAL A 198 -3.33 -0.32 -9.95
N ILE A 199 -4.11 0.72 -10.29
CA ILE A 199 -4.60 1.70 -9.33
C ILE A 199 -5.94 1.22 -8.78
N VAL A 200 -6.00 1.00 -7.47
CA VAL A 200 -7.24 0.64 -6.77
C VAL A 200 -7.72 1.86 -6.00
N VAL A 201 -8.78 2.49 -6.48
CA VAL A 201 -9.46 3.62 -5.82
C VAL A 201 -10.92 3.27 -5.57
N MET A 202 -11.41 3.54 -4.37
CA MET A 202 -12.83 3.38 -4.07
C MET A 202 -13.58 4.65 -4.52
N GLN A 203 -14.25 4.59 -5.67
CA GLN A 203 -15.08 5.70 -6.15
C GLN A 203 -16.34 5.84 -5.29
N ILE A 204 -16.42 6.90 -4.47
CA ILE A 204 -17.66 7.26 -3.78
C ILE A 204 -18.55 8.01 -4.78
N HIS A 205 -19.42 7.29 -5.50
CA HIS A 205 -20.45 7.91 -6.31
C HIS A 205 -21.51 8.56 -5.41
N ARG A 206 -21.36 9.87 -5.15
CA ARG A 206 -22.48 10.66 -4.61
C ARG A 206 -23.49 10.83 -5.75
N CYS A 207 -24.53 10.01 -5.79
CA CYS A 207 -25.62 10.12 -6.76
C CYS A 207 -26.43 11.41 -6.49
N ARG A 208 -25.93 12.54 -6.99
CA ARG A 208 -26.67 13.78 -7.18
C ARG A 208 -26.39 14.21 -8.61
N GLN A 209 -27.44 14.21 -9.43
CA GLN A 209 -27.44 14.50 -10.87
C GLN A 209 -26.23 15.30 -11.40
N GLY A 210 -25.43 14.65 -12.23
CA GLY A 210 -24.70 15.28 -13.34
C GLY A 210 -23.53 16.21 -12.99
N ARG A 211 -22.38 15.64 -12.62
CA ARG A 211 -21.05 16.00 -13.16
C ARG A 211 -19.98 15.08 -12.57
N ARG A 212 -19.29 14.35 -13.45
CA ARG A 212 -18.01 13.68 -13.18
C ARG A 212 -16.93 14.78 -13.08
N THR A 213 -16.16 14.79 -12.01
CA THR A 213 -14.89 15.52 -11.94
C THR A 213 -13.83 14.46 -11.70
N ASP A 214 -13.23 13.99 -12.79
CA ASP A 214 -12.20 12.97 -12.80
C ASP A 214 -10.86 13.70 -12.70
N ASP A 215 -10.25 13.69 -11.51
CA ASP A 215 -8.82 13.97 -11.35
C ASP A 215 -8.14 12.73 -10.76
N PRO A 216 -7.46 11.90 -11.57
CA PRO A 216 -6.83 10.67 -11.14
C PRO A 216 -5.40 10.87 -10.59
N SER A 217 -4.92 12.10 -10.38
CA SER A 217 -3.49 12.38 -10.21
C SER A 217 -2.88 12.06 -8.83
N LEU A 218 -3.64 11.51 -7.87
CA LEU A 218 -3.13 11.19 -6.54
C LEU A 218 -3.47 9.75 -6.15
N PRO A 219 -2.46 8.90 -5.86
CA PRO A 219 -2.73 7.57 -5.32
C PRO A 219 -3.44 7.71 -3.97
N PRO A 220 -4.49 6.92 -3.71
CA PRO A 220 -5.19 6.97 -2.44
C PRO A 220 -4.24 6.54 -1.33
N ALA A 221 -4.12 7.37 -0.30
CA ALA A 221 -3.30 7.08 0.86
C ALA A 221 -4.21 6.83 2.08
N SER A 222 -3.87 5.84 2.92
CA SER A 222 -4.72 5.49 4.05
C SER A 222 -4.68 6.59 5.12
N ILE A 223 -5.87 7.02 5.56
CA ILE A 223 -6.08 8.06 6.57
C ILE A 223 -6.65 7.42 7.82
N ARG A 224 -5.98 7.60 8.96
CA ARG A 224 -6.48 7.13 10.26
C ARG A 224 -6.99 8.30 11.09
N THR A 225 -8.29 8.33 11.35
CA THR A 225 -8.95 9.49 11.96
C THR A 225 -9.09 9.43 13.48
N CYS A 226 -8.84 8.27 14.11
CA CYS A 226 -8.92 8.04 15.56
C CYS A 226 -7.57 7.56 16.10
N THR A 227 -6.59 8.45 16.20
CA THR A 227 -5.22 8.12 16.65
C THR A 227 -4.92 8.68 18.04
N SER A 228 -4.47 7.83 18.98
CA SER A 228 -3.82 8.30 20.20
C SER A 228 -2.32 8.47 19.98
N CYS A 229 -1.82 9.69 20.14
CA CYS A 229 -0.44 10.05 19.78
C CYS A 229 0.58 9.49 20.77
N HIS A 230 1.00 8.24 20.52
CA HIS A 230 2.16 7.58 21.12
C HIS A 230 3.29 7.49 20.11
N HIS A 231 4.53 7.73 20.54
CA HIS A 231 5.69 7.83 19.64
C HIS A 231 5.87 6.57 18.76
N SER A 232 5.81 5.37 19.34
CA SER A 232 6.01 4.10 18.60
C SER A 232 4.89 3.77 17.62
N ARG A 233 3.64 4.13 17.93
CA ARG A 233 2.46 3.80 17.11
C ARG A 233 2.49 4.45 15.73
N ARG A 234 3.25 5.54 15.54
CA ARG A 234 3.33 6.26 14.27
C ARG A 234 4.15 5.51 13.22
N TYR A 235 5.27 4.92 13.63
CA TYR A 235 6.07 4.07 12.74
C TYR A 235 5.30 2.80 12.36
N HIS A 236 4.56 2.20 13.30
CA HIS A 236 3.67 1.08 13.00
C HIS A 236 2.54 1.45 12.02
N ALA A 237 1.97 2.65 12.14
CA ALA A 237 0.95 3.12 11.21
C ALA A 237 1.53 3.29 9.80
N LEU A 238 2.71 3.89 9.68
CA LEU A 238 3.41 4.06 8.40
C LEU A 238 3.78 2.72 7.76
N SER A 239 4.32 1.77 8.53
CA SER A 239 4.61 0.42 8.03
C SER A 239 3.35 -0.34 7.60
N GLY A 240 2.19 0.04 8.13
CA GLY A 240 0.87 -0.46 7.72
C GLY A 240 0.24 0.31 6.56
N GLY A 241 0.96 1.24 5.91
CA GLY A 241 0.48 2.02 4.77
C GLY A 241 -0.35 3.26 5.11
N VAL A 242 -0.43 3.67 6.38
CA VAL A 242 -1.12 4.90 6.80
C VAL A 242 -0.18 6.09 6.67
N THR A 243 -0.60 7.11 5.92
CA THR A 243 0.21 8.32 5.67
C THR A 243 -0.35 9.57 6.34
N THR A 244 -1.59 9.51 6.84
CA THR A 244 -2.22 10.63 7.55
C THR A 244 -2.82 10.17 8.87
N LEU A 245 -2.46 10.85 9.96
CA LEU A 245 -2.91 10.59 11.31
C LEU A 245 -3.70 11.79 11.84
N ILE A 246 -4.98 11.59 12.13
CA ILE A 246 -5.83 12.56 12.83
C ILE A 246 -6.16 11.99 14.21
N GLY A 247 -6.02 12.82 15.23
CA GLY A 247 -6.23 12.39 16.61
C GLY A 247 -5.55 13.31 17.61
N GLY A 248 -5.25 12.82 18.80
CA GLY A 248 -4.67 13.66 19.86
C GLY A 248 -3.91 12.84 20.90
N GLY A 249 -3.13 13.53 21.71
CA GLY A 249 -2.33 12.95 22.78
C GLY A 249 -1.06 13.74 23.07
N ILE A 250 -0.48 13.49 24.24
CA ILE A 250 0.77 14.12 24.73
C ILE A 250 1.80 13.08 25.20
N GLY A 251 1.75 11.88 24.63
CA GLY A 251 2.51 10.72 25.10
C GLY A 251 1.72 9.84 26.08
N PRO A 252 2.36 8.86 26.75
CA PRO A 252 1.71 7.82 27.54
C PRO A 252 1.22 8.35 28.90
N THR A 253 0.23 9.24 28.85
CA THR A 253 -0.48 9.78 30.01
C THR A 253 -1.86 9.15 30.08
N ASP A 254 -2.44 9.01 31.27
CA ASP A 254 -3.79 8.45 31.45
C ASP A 254 -4.82 9.18 30.57
N GLY A 255 -4.71 10.51 30.46
CA GLY A 255 -5.55 11.30 29.57
C GLY A 255 -5.43 10.92 28.09
N THR A 256 -4.22 10.64 27.60
CA THR A 256 -3.99 10.22 26.20
C THR A 256 -4.36 8.74 25.98
N ASN A 257 -4.22 7.91 27.00
CA ASN A 257 -4.61 6.51 26.97
C ASN A 257 -6.15 6.38 26.87
N GLY A 258 -6.89 7.23 27.59
CA GLY A 258 -8.35 7.24 27.56
C GLY A 258 -8.97 8.09 26.45
N THR A 259 -8.27 9.12 25.93
CA THR A 259 -8.86 10.08 24.99
C THR A 259 -7.88 10.54 23.91
N THR A 260 -8.40 10.77 22.69
CA THR A 260 -7.62 11.30 21.56
C THR A 260 -7.58 12.84 21.59
N ILE A 261 -7.03 13.42 22.65
CA ILE A 261 -6.98 14.89 22.85
C ILE A 261 -5.57 15.38 23.17
N THR A 262 -5.23 16.56 22.67
CA THR A 262 -4.05 17.34 23.05
C THR A 262 -4.54 18.60 23.74
N SER A 263 -4.57 18.57 25.08
CA SER A 263 -5.23 19.61 25.87
C SER A 263 -4.30 20.80 26.13
N GLY A 264 -4.74 22.00 25.75
CA GLY A 264 -4.08 23.27 26.07
C GLY A 264 -2.99 23.69 25.08
N ILE A 265 -2.69 24.99 25.08
CA ILE A 265 -1.80 25.66 24.10
C ILE A 265 -0.40 25.05 24.08
N TRP A 266 0.23 24.94 25.26
CA TRP A 266 1.61 24.47 25.36
C TRP A 266 1.78 23.05 24.82
N ASN A 267 0.86 22.15 25.17
CA ASN A 267 0.87 20.77 24.68
C ASN A 267 0.67 20.71 23.17
N MET A 268 -0.21 21.56 22.61
CA MET A 268 -0.42 21.65 21.17
C MET A 268 0.89 22.02 20.46
N GLU A 269 1.55 23.09 20.92
CA GLU A 269 2.82 23.55 20.36
C GLU A 269 3.93 22.49 20.44
N MET A 270 4.06 21.82 21.59
CA MET A 270 5.08 20.78 21.77
C MET A 270 4.82 19.58 20.88
N MET A 271 3.56 19.16 20.72
CA MET A 271 3.22 18.03 19.87
C MET A 271 3.41 18.35 18.39
N LEU A 272 3.08 19.56 17.94
CA LEU A 272 3.38 20.00 16.58
C LEU A 272 4.89 19.95 16.31
N LYS A 273 5.71 20.52 17.21
CA LYS A 273 7.19 20.45 17.11
C LYS A 273 7.71 19.01 17.11
N ALA A 274 7.14 18.14 17.95
CA ALA A 274 7.52 16.74 18.01
C ALA A 274 7.14 15.94 16.75
N ASN A 275 6.22 16.47 15.92
CA ASN A 275 5.78 15.82 14.69
C ASN A 275 6.58 16.27 13.44
N GLU A 276 7.31 17.39 13.50
CA GLU A 276 8.08 17.93 12.36
C GLU A 276 9.08 16.93 11.75
N GLY A 277 9.61 16.01 12.56
CA GLY A 277 10.56 14.99 12.10
C GLY A 277 9.93 13.75 11.46
N LEU A 278 8.60 13.70 11.31
CA LEU A 278 7.91 12.50 10.85
C LEU A 278 7.44 12.64 9.40
N PRO A 279 7.68 11.62 8.55
CA PRO A 279 7.26 11.62 7.15
C PRO A 279 5.78 11.20 7.01
N VAL A 280 4.90 11.77 7.82
CA VAL A 280 3.44 11.54 7.77
C VAL A 280 2.70 12.84 8.04
N ASN A 281 1.52 13.00 7.43
CA ASN A 281 0.64 14.12 7.76
C ASN A 281 0.05 13.89 9.16
N VAL A 282 0.07 14.91 10.02
CA VAL A 282 -0.50 14.81 11.36
C VAL A 282 -1.45 15.98 11.63
N CYS A 283 -2.67 15.66 12.06
CA CYS A 283 -3.67 16.63 12.51
C CYS A 283 -3.98 16.38 13.98
N MET A 284 -3.71 17.38 14.83
CA MET A 284 -3.92 17.29 16.27
C MET A 284 -5.30 17.83 16.66
N LEU A 285 -6.01 17.09 17.52
CA LEU A 285 -7.33 17.43 18.06
C LEU A 285 -7.21 17.97 19.48
N GLY A 286 -7.84 19.12 19.75
CA GLY A 286 -7.98 19.67 21.10
C GLY A 286 -9.10 19.00 21.90
N LYS A 287 -9.20 19.33 23.19
CA LYS A 287 -10.29 18.86 24.06
C LYS A 287 -11.57 19.64 23.78
N GLY A 288 -12.64 18.93 23.39
CA GLY A 288 -13.96 19.50 23.12
C GLY A 288 -14.87 19.61 24.34
N ASN A 289 -14.59 18.88 25.42
CA ASN A 289 -15.43 18.84 26.63
C ASN A 289 -15.23 20.11 27.47
N SER A 290 -16.00 21.15 27.18
CA SER A 290 -16.11 22.36 28.00
C SER A 290 -17.46 23.04 27.76
N SER A 291 -18.06 23.60 28.82
CA SER A 291 -19.20 24.51 28.71
C SER A 291 -18.77 25.97 28.47
N GLY A 292 -17.47 26.27 28.56
CA GLY A 292 -16.91 27.58 28.30
C GLY A 292 -16.25 27.67 26.92
N HIS A 293 -16.52 28.74 26.18
CA HIS A 293 -16.00 28.91 24.81
C HIS A 293 -14.49 29.24 24.76
N GLN A 294 -13.96 29.98 25.73
CA GLN A 294 -12.60 30.54 25.63
C GLN A 294 -11.52 29.45 25.59
N SER A 295 -11.66 28.40 26.41
CA SER A 295 -10.75 27.26 26.46
C SER A 295 -10.76 26.42 25.17
N LEU A 296 -11.88 26.42 24.44
CA LEU A 296 -12.00 25.74 23.15
C LEU A 296 -11.30 26.55 22.05
N VAL A 297 -11.54 27.85 22.01
CA VAL A 297 -11.00 28.77 21.01
C VAL A 297 -9.48 28.88 21.10
N GLU A 298 -8.90 28.92 22.31
CA GLU A 298 -7.45 29.04 22.47
C GLU A 298 -6.69 27.82 21.92
N GLN A 299 -7.25 26.62 22.04
CA GLN A 299 -6.64 25.39 21.50
C GLN A 299 -6.65 25.39 19.97
N ILE A 300 -7.74 25.86 19.35
CA ILE A 300 -7.83 26.02 17.90
C ILE A 300 -6.79 27.04 17.42
N LYS A 301 -6.69 28.19 18.09
CA LYS A 301 -5.69 29.22 17.76
C LYS A 301 -4.26 28.73 17.94
N ALA A 302 -4.01 27.79 18.86
CA ALA A 302 -2.71 27.16 19.07
C ALA A 302 -2.34 26.10 18.02
N GLY A 303 -3.24 25.80 17.07
CA GLY A 303 -2.97 24.88 15.95
C GLY A 303 -3.74 23.56 16.00
N ALA A 304 -4.76 23.42 16.87
CA ALA A 304 -5.66 22.26 16.78
C ALA A 304 -6.44 22.31 15.46
N ALA A 305 -6.38 21.23 14.67
CA ALA A 305 -7.11 21.08 13.41
C ALA A 305 -8.62 20.91 13.64
N GLY A 306 -8.99 20.53 14.86
CA GLY A 306 -10.36 20.40 15.32
C GLY A 306 -10.38 20.14 16.82
N LEU A 307 -11.56 20.04 17.37
CA LEU A 307 -11.75 19.54 18.72
C LEU A 307 -12.21 18.09 18.63
N LYS A 308 -12.04 17.34 19.72
CA LYS A 308 -12.73 16.07 19.94
C LYS A 308 -14.24 16.31 20.11
N VAL A 309 -14.87 16.74 19.01
CA VAL A 309 -16.29 16.65 18.68
C VAL A 309 -16.56 15.32 17.97
N ALA A 310 -15.49 14.64 17.54
CA ALA A 310 -15.43 13.19 17.35
C ALA A 310 -15.88 12.48 18.64
N ILE A 311 -17.18 12.35 18.84
CA ILE A 311 -17.76 12.14 20.16
C ILE A 311 -17.63 10.67 20.58
N HIS A 312 -17.20 10.48 21.82
CA HIS A 312 -17.46 9.27 22.60
C HIS A 312 -18.60 9.66 23.54
N THR A 313 -19.76 9.06 23.34
CA THR A 313 -21.00 9.47 24.03
C THR A 313 -21.07 8.89 25.43
N ASP A 314 -22.08 9.32 26.20
CA ASP A 314 -22.23 8.99 27.62
C ASP A 314 -22.73 7.55 27.80
N THR A 315 -21.79 6.60 27.84
CA THR A 315 -22.08 5.17 28.05
C THR A 315 -22.98 4.91 29.27
N LEU A 316 -22.84 5.71 30.33
CA LEU A 316 -23.58 5.53 31.58
C LEU A 316 -25.02 6.03 31.50
N ASN A 317 -25.34 6.81 30.46
CA ASN A 317 -26.58 7.57 30.37
C ASN A 317 -26.77 8.46 31.61
N GLU A 318 -25.69 9.06 32.12
CA GLU A 318 -25.70 9.89 33.33
C GLU A 318 -26.48 11.20 33.10
N ALA A 319 -26.22 11.87 31.98
CA ALA A 319 -26.84 13.14 31.65
C ALA A 319 -28.14 12.99 30.83
N GLY A 320 -28.36 11.83 30.24
CA GLY A 320 -29.49 11.52 29.35
C GLY A 320 -29.22 10.28 28.52
N TYR A 321 -30.20 9.87 27.73
CA TYR A 321 -30.10 8.75 26.80
C TYR A 321 -29.60 9.21 25.40
N VAL A 322 -29.47 8.28 24.46
CA VAL A 322 -28.95 8.57 23.11
C VAL A 322 -29.77 9.65 22.39
N GLU A 323 -31.08 9.67 22.57
CA GLU A 323 -31.99 10.68 22.03
C GLU A 323 -31.68 12.10 22.53
N ASP A 324 -31.28 12.24 23.78
CA ASP A 324 -30.94 13.54 24.37
C ASP A 324 -29.63 14.07 23.75
N THR A 325 -28.65 13.18 23.56
CA THR A 325 -27.41 13.50 22.87
C THR A 325 -27.65 13.85 21.39
N ILE A 326 -28.51 13.10 20.68
CA ILE A 326 -28.90 13.41 19.30
C ILE A 326 -29.59 14.76 19.22
N ALA A 327 -30.52 15.04 20.14
CA ALA A 327 -31.20 16.33 20.22
C ALA A 327 -30.19 17.47 20.46
N ALA A 328 -29.19 17.26 21.32
CA ALA A 328 -28.12 18.22 21.59
C ALA A 328 -27.23 18.50 20.37
N PHE A 329 -27.19 17.63 19.36
CA PHE A 329 -26.49 17.92 18.11
C PHE A 329 -27.15 19.08 17.36
N GLU A 330 -28.46 19.31 17.53
CA GLU A 330 -29.23 20.38 16.87
C GLU A 330 -29.05 20.36 15.34
N GLY A 331 -28.94 19.17 14.75
CA GLY A 331 -28.70 18.98 13.31
C GLY A 331 -27.31 19.41 12.81
N ARG A 332 -26.38 19.79 13.70
CA ARG A 332 -25.01 20.14 13.33
C ARG A 332 -24.22 18.90 12.97
N THR A 333 -23.30 19.04 12.02
CA THR A 333 -22.43 17.93 11.60
C THR A 333 -21.55 17.47 12.75
N ILE A 334 -21.56 16.16 13.01
CA ILE A 334 -20.75 15.52 14.04
C ILE A 334 -20.16 14.21 13.55
N HIS A 335 -18.95 13.89 14.00
CA HIS A 335 -18.31 12.61 13.75
C HIS A 335 -18.48 11.74 15.00
N THR A 336 -19.05 10.55 14.89
CA THR A 336 -19.19 9.62 16.02
C THR A 336 -18.11 8.55 15.93
N TYR A 337 -17.27 8.42 16.95
CA TYR A 337 -16.29 7.33 17.00
C TYR A 337 -16.93 6.04 17.49
N HIS A 338 -16.33 4.90 17.12
CA HIS A 338 -16.71 3.54 17.52
C HIS A 338 -18.24 3.41 17.65
N SER A 339 -18.94 3.79 16.58
CA SER A 339 -20.41 3.95 16.57
C SER A 339 -21.14 2.62 16.79
N GLU A 340 -20.42 1.49 16.67
CA GLU A 340 -20.90 0.16 17.01
C GLU A 340 -21.16 -0.07 18.50
N GLY A 341 -20.64 0.79 19.38
CA GLY A 341 -20.94 0.74 20.81
C GLY A 341 -19.94 -0.01 21.69
N ALA A 342 -18.74 -0.31 21.19
CA ALA A 342 -17.62 -0.67 22.05
C ALA A 342 -17.27 0.45 23.07
N GLY A 343 -17.73 1.68 22.80
CA GLY A 343 -17.87 2.77 23.75
C GLY A 343 -18.94 3.76 23.29
N GLY A 344 -19.75 4.29 24.21
CA GLY A 344 -20.89 5.18 23.92
C GLY A 344 -22.20 4.68 24.56
N HIS A 345 -23.27 5.49 24.49
CA HIS A 345 -24.58 5.20 25.07
C HIS A 345 -24.97 3.71 24.97
N ALA A 346 -25.08 3.05 26.13
CA ALA A 346 -25.46 1.65 26.18
C ALA A 346 -26.99 1.50 26.25
N PRO A 347 -27.61 0.58 25.48
CA PRO A 347 -26.99 -0.29 24.48
C PRO A 347 -27.10 0.24 23.03
N ASP A 348 -27.68 1.42 22.82
CA ASP A 348 -28.29 1.80 21.55
C ASP A 348 -27.63 2.99 20.85
N ILE A 349 -26.37 3.29 21.15
CA ILE A 349 -25.57 4.30 20.43
C ILE A 349 -25.55 4.09 18.92
N LEU A 350 -25.66 2.84 18.43
CA LEU A 350 -25.69 2.54 16.99
C LEU A 350 -26.78 3.31 16.23
N ARG A 351 -27.83 3.79 16.91
CA ARG A 351 -28.87 4.66 16.33
C ARG A 351 -28.32 5.91 15.66
N VAL A 352 -27.19 6.46 16.12
CA VAL A 352 -26.59 7.66 15.52
C VAL A 352 -26.19 7.46 14.06
N THR A 353 -26.01 6.21 13.61
CA THR A 353 -25.67 5.89 12.22
C THR A 353 -26.81 6.19 11.24
N GLY A 354 -28.05 6.33 11.74
CA GLY A 354 -29.22 6.68 10.95
C GLY A 354 -29.45 8.19 10.80
N GLU A 355 -28.65 9.04 11.45
CA GLU A 355 -28.82 10.49 11.44
C GLU A 355 -28.06 11.16 10.29
N ASP A 356 -28.74 12.01 9.51
CA ASP A 356 -28.17 12.64 8.30
C ASP A 356 -26.96 13.54 8.57
N ASN A 357 -26.90 14.13 9.78
CA ASN A 357 -25.81 15.02 10.20
C ASN A 357 -24.66 14.28 10.88
N VAL A 358 -24.72 12.95 11.00
CA VAL A 358 -23.69 12.13 11.63
C VAL A 358 -22.76 11.51 10.58
N LEU A 359 -21.46 11.58 10.86
CA LEU A 359 -20.41 10.87 10.13
C LEU A 359 -19.93 9.71 11.02
N PRO A 360 -20.49 8.50 10.88
CA PRO A 360 -20.15 7.40 11.77
C PRO A 360 -18.85 6.72 11.37
N ALA A 361 -18.03 6.38 12.36
CA ALA A 361 -16.85 5.55 12.21
C ALA A 361 -16.85 4.41 13.22
N SER A 362 -16.27 3.28 12.83
CA SER A 362 -15.98 2.13 13.70
C SER A 362 -14.50 2.03 14.01
N THR A 363 -14.17 1.27 15.06
CA THR A 363 -12.77 0.98 15.41
C THR A 363 -12.42 -0.48 15.12
N ASN A 364 -11.15 -0.73 14.79
CA ASN A 364 -10.70 -2.02 14.26
C ASN A 364 -10.96 -3.26 15.14
N PRO A 365 -10.90 -3.22 16.50
CA PRO A 365 -11.02 -4.45 17.30
C PRO A 365 -12.33 -5.22 17.13
N THR A 366 -13.39 -4.57 16.66
CA THR A 366 -14.70 -5.18 16.42
C THR A 366 -14.87 -5.69 14.98
N LEU A 367 -13.85 -5.53 14.12
CA LEU A 367 -13.95 -5.72 12.67
C LEU A 367 -13.04 -6.86 12.14
N PRO A 368 -13.61 -7.92 11.53
CA PRO A 368 -15.00 -8.35 11.61
C PRO A 368 -15.30 -9.03 12.96
N TYR A 369 -16.57 -9.34 13.19
CA TYR A 369 -16.97 -10.18 14.32
C TYR A 369 -16.44 -11.61 14.14
N GLY A 370 -15.54 -12.02 15.02
CA GLY A 370 -14.93 -13.35 15.06
C GLY A 370 -15.30 -14.12 16.34
N ILE A 371 -14.86 -15.39 16.40
CA ILE A 371 -15.18 -16.30 17.50
C ILE A 371 -14.74 -15.80 18.88
N ASN A 372 -13.66 -15.01 18.93
CA ASN A 372 -13.09 -14.48 20.18
C ASN A 372 -13.49 -13.04 20.47
N THR A 373 -14.16 -12.35 19.55
CA THR A 373 -14.40 -10.90 19.63
C THR A 373 -15.11 -10.51 20.93
N GLN A 374 -16.11 -11.28 21.38
CA GLN A 374 -16.80 -10.97 22.63
C GLN A 374 -15.90 -11.14 23.86
N ALA A 375 -15.16 -12.24 23.94
CA ALA A 375 -14.31 -12.54 25.08
C ALA A 375 -13.17 -11.52 25.21
N GLU A 376 -12.49 -11.22 24.10
CA GLU A 376 -11.40 -10.25 24.07
C GLU A 376 -11.87 -8.84 24.43
N LEU A 377 -13.03 -8.40 23.90
CA LEU A 377 -13.57 -7.08 24.22
C LEU A 377 -14.04 -6.99 25.67
N PHE A 378 -14.65 -8.05 26.21
CA PHE A 378 -15.08 -8.10 27.60
C PHE A 378 -13.87 -7.93 28.54
N ASP A 379 -12.83 -8.74 28.35
CA ASP A 379 -11.62 -8.67 29.18
C ASP A 379 -10.91 -7.32 29.03
N MET A 380 -10.81 -6.80 27.80
CA MET A 380 -10.22 -5.49 27.54
C MET A 380 -10.95 -4.38 28.29
N ILE A 381 -12.28 -4.35 28.25
CA ILE A 381 -13.08 -3.33 28.95
C ILE A 381 -12.89 -3.46 30.47
N MET A 382 -12.93 -4.68 31.02
CA MET A 382 -12.75 -4.91 32.46
C MET A 382 -11.35 -4.60 32.98
N VAL A 383 -10.33 -4.63 32.12
CA VAL A 383 -8.95 -4.23 32.47
C VAL A 383 -8.75 -2.71 32.34
N CYS A 384 -9.43 -2.07 31.40
CA CYS A 384 -9.28 -0.64 31.13
C CYS A 384 -10.13 0.28 32.02
N GLN A 385 -11.22 -0.21 32.60
CA GLN A 385 -12.12 0.52 33.52
C GLN A 385 -11.76 0.22 34.97
#